data_AF-U3C415-F1
#
_entry.id   AF-U3C415-F1
#
_cell.length_a   1.000
_cell.length_b   1.000
_cell.length_c   1.000
_cell.angle_alpha   90.00
_cell.angle_beta   90.00
_cell.angle_gamma   90.00
#
_symmetry.space_group_name_H-M   'P 1'
#
loop_
_entity.id
_entity.type
_entity.pdbx_description
1 polymer ?
#
loop_
_entity_poly.entity_id
_entity_poly.type
_entity_poly.pdbx_seq_one_letter_code
_entity_poly.pdbx_strand_id
1 'polypeptide(L)'
;MIQSRDVLASELCHVVVAKLAYLAGTGQGEMLKTVGVSDKQIIQLNKLSLNEINQLVAKNQIDVRGFVNSVLDELNDDVPEQYKTYLEYGANNKMMFRYFNVQAAQCSSWRSSLTIEPPFRARSIAHKKHSAVCKALQAEGPYQQISAEALLKIAKTYQVSLCALWKELEEWNKYDQ
;
A
#
# COMPACT_ATOMS: atom_id res chain seq x y z
N MET A 1 3.04 9.76 -22.52
CA MET A 1 2.80 9.67 -21.06
C MET A 1 3.74 10.55 -20.23
N ILE A 2 4.94 10.92 -20.72
CA ILE A 2 5.90 11.78 -19.98
C ILE A 2 5.45 13.25 -19.94
N GLN A 3 4.90 13.79 -21.05
CA GLN A 3 4.50 15.20 -21.16
C GLN A 3 3.41 15.67 -20.17
N SER A 4 2.44 14.81 -19.81
CA SER A 4 1.36 15.21 -18.88
C SER A 4 1.84 15.37 -17.44
N ARG A 5 2.89 14.64 -17.06
CA ARG A 5 3.44 14.68 -15.70
C ARG A 5 4.33 15.90 -15.46
N ASP A 6 5.05 16.35 -16.49
CA ASP A 6 5.86 17.58 -16.41
C ASP A 6 4.97 18.83 -16.34
N VAL A 7 3.83 18.83 -17.04
CA VAL A 7 2.82 19.90 -16.92
C VAL A 7 2.26 19.97 -15.50
N LEU A 8 1.89 18.82 -14.92
CA LEU A 8 1.36 18.75 -13.56
C LEU A 8 2.39 19.23 -12.51
N ALA A 9 3.66 18.86 -12.68
CA ALA A 9 4.72 19.29 -11.78
C ALA A 9 4.91 20.83 -11.82
N SER A 10 4.83 21.43 -13.01
CA SER A 10 4.89 22.88 -13.18
C SER A 10 3.71 23.59 -12.51
N GLU A 11 2.50 23.06 -12.67
CA GLU A 11 1.29 23.60 -12.02
C GLU A 11 1.38 23.51 -10.48
N LEU A 12 1.87 22.39 -9.95
CA LEU A 12 2.06 22.24 -8.51
C LEU A 12 3.10 23.22 -7.96
N CYS A 13 4.21 23.42 -8.67
CA CYS A 13 5.20 24.45 -8.31
C CYS A 13 4.54 25.84 -8.26
N HIS A 14 3.70 26.16 -9.24
CA HIS A 14 2.97 27.42 -9.28
C HIS A 14 2.03 27.58 -8.08
N VAL A 15 1.24 26.54 -7.76
CA VAL A 15 0.36 26.54 -6.58
C VAL A 15 1.15 26.75 -5.28
N VAL A 16 2.27 26.06 -5.11
CA VAL A 16 3.10 26.16 -3.89
C VAL A 16 3.67 27.57 -3.75
N VAL A 17 4.32 28.12 -4.78
CA VAL A 17 4.94 29.46 -4.71
C VAL A 17 3.86 30.54 -4.52
N ALA A 18 2.74 30.44 -5.23
CA ALA A 18 1.62 31.36 -5.07
C ALA A 18 1.03 31.30 -3.65
N LYS A 19 0.92 30.10 -3.07
CA LYS A 19 0.43 29.93 -1.70
C LYS A 19 1.39 30.54 -0.68
N LEU A 20 2.71 30.36 -0.84
CA LEU A 20 3.71 30.98 0.03
C LEU A 20 3.64 32.51 -0.01
N ALA A 21 3.51 33.10 -1.21
CA ALA A 21 3.31 34.55 -1.38
C ALA A 21 2.02 35.03 -0.70
N TYR A 22 0.92 34.30 -0.86
CA TYR A 22 -0.35 34.60 -0.21
C TYR A 22 -0.26 34.54 1.32
N LEU A 23 0.38 33.51 1.88
CA LEU A 23 0.58 33.37 3.32
C LEU A 23 1.41 34.52 3.90
N ALA A 24 2.45 34.94 3.17
CA ALA A 24 3.26 36.10 3.54
C ALA A 24 2.47 37.41 3.50
N GLY A 25 1.60 37.59 2.51
CA GLY A 25 0.77 38.79 2.36
C GLY A 25 -0.44 38.89 3.29
N THR A 26 -0.94 37.75 3.79
CA THR A 26 -2.09 37.72 4.72
C THR A 26 -1.70 37.80 6.19
N GLY A 27 -0.43 38.08 6.50
CA GLY A 27 0.04 38.19 7.89
C GLY A 27 0.28 36.86 8.59
N GLN A 28 0.22 35.73 7.86
CA GLN A 28 0.54 34.39 8.39
C GLN A 28 2.05 34.11 8.41
N GLY A 29 2.88 35.15 8.54
CA GLY A 29 4.33 35.06 8.53
C GLY A 29 4.89 34.17 9.65
N GLU A 30 4.25 34.15 10.82
CA GLU A 30 4.67 33.26 11.93
C GLU A 30 4.61 31.78 11.55
N MET A 31 3.63 31.35 10.75
CA MET A 31 3.56 29.97 10.23
C MET A 31 4.70 29.66 9.27
N LEU A 32 5.18 30.65 8.51
CA LEU A 32 6.33 30.48 7.63
C LEU A 32 7.64 30.39 8.43
N LYS A 33 7.73 31.11 9.56
CA LYS A 33 8.90 31.07 10.45
C LYS A 33 9.06 29.71 11.14
N THR A 34 7.97 29.06 11.55
CA THR A 34 8.05 27.75 12.21
C THR A 34 8.65 26.67 11.30
N VAL A 35 8.57 26.84 9.98
CA VAL A 35 9.20 25.96 8.98
C VAL A 35 10.54 26.50 8.45
N GLY A 36 11.11 27.51 9.11
CA GLY A 36 12.47 28.00 8.84
C GLY A 36 12.58 29.11 7.80
N VAL A 37 11.47 29.73 7.37
CA VAL A 37 11.51 30.88 6.45
C VAL A 37 11.88 32.14 7.23
N SER A 38 12.96 32.82 6.83
CA SER A 38 13.43 34.05 7.47
C SER A 38 12.51 35.24 7.19
N ASP A 39 12.51 36.25 8.07
CA ASP A 39 11.76 37.51 7.88
C ASP A 39 12.06 38.17 6.53
N LYS A 40 13.33 38.12 6.09
CA LYS A 40 13.76 38.65 4.80
C LYS A 40 13.05 37.94 3.64
N GLN A 41 12.94 36.62 3.70
CA GLN A 41 12.26 35.83 2.68
C GLN A 41 10.75 36.07 2.71
N ILE A 42 10.14 36.24 3.89
CA ILE A 42 8.70 36.57 4.02
C ILE A 42 8.40 37.93 3.38
N ILE A 43 9.24 38.94 3.65
CA ILE A 43 9.10 40.27 3.02
C ILE A 43 9.22 40.17 1.49
N GLN A 44 10.12 39.32 0.99
CA GLN A 44 10.27 39.10 -0.44
C GLN A 44 9.05 38.41 -1.05
N LEU A 45 8.56 37.33 -0.42
CA LEU A 45 7.38 36.58 -0.85
C LEU A 45 6.13 37.47 -0.94
N ASN A 46 5.92 38.35 0.04
CA ASN A 46 4.80 39.29 0.06
C ASN A 46 4.84 40.30 -1.12
N LYS A 47 6.02 40.60 -1.64
CA LYS A 47 6.20 41.59 -2.71
C LYS A 47 6.15 41.00 -4.12
N LEU A 48 6.07 39.67 -4.25
CA LEU A 48 6.06 39.02 -5.55
C LEU A 48 4.78 39.34 -6.33
N SER A 49 4.97 39.85 -7.54
CA SER A 49 3.91 39.90 -8.56
C SER A 49 3.67 38.52 -9.19
N LEU A 50 2.52 38.36 -9.85
CA LEU A 50 2.20 37.14 -10.60
C LEU A 50 3.28 36.80 -11.65
N ASN A 51 3.85 37.80 -12.30
CA ASN A 51 4.91 37.60 -13.29
C ASN A 51 6.21 37.09 -12.64
N GLU A 52 6.57 37.59 -11.45
CA GLU A 52 7.75 37.13 -10.73
C GLU A 52 7.57 35.71 -10.17
N ILE A 53 6.34 35.34 -9.78
CA ILE A 53 5.99 33.94 -9.42
C ILE A 53 6.23 33.02 -10.61
N ASN A 54 5.71 33.37 -11.79
CA ASN A 54 5.92 32.59 -13.02
C ASN A 54 7.40 32.43 -13.36
N GLN A 55 8.19 33.49 -13.21
CA GLN A 55 9.64 33.45 -13.42
C GLN A 55 10.36 32.57 -12.40
N LEU A 56 9.94 32.61 -11.13
CA LEU A 56 10.51 31.76 -10.08
C LEU A 56 10.23 30.27 -10.33
N VAL A 57 9.03 29.93 -10.77
CA VAL A 57 8.64 28.56 -11.15
C VAL A 57 9.42 28.08 -12.36
N ALA A 58 9.57 28.93 -13.38
CA ALA A 58 10.34 28.58 -14.58
C ALA A 58 11.84 28.36 -14.28
N LYS A 59 12.40 29.11 -13.33
CA LYS A 59 13.83 29.02 -12.93
C LYS A 59 14.11 27.90 -11.94
N ASN A 60 13.15 27.58 -11.08
CA ASN A 60 13.29 26.56 -10.05
C ASN A 60 12.28 25.46 -10.32
N GLN A 61 12.66 24.48 -11.14
CA GLN A 61 11.91 23.24 -11.23
C GLN A 61 12.07 22.50 -9.90
N ILE A 62 11.19 22.79 -8.94
CA ILE A 62 11.11 22.00 -7.72
C ILE A 62 10.75 20.59 -8.18
N ASP A 63 11.59 19.61 -7.85
CA ASP A 63 11.31 18.22 -8.19
C ASP A 63 10.22 17.67 -7.27
N VAL A 64 8.97 17.98 -7.61
CA VAL A 64 7.78 17.48 -6.94
C VAL A 64 7.38 16.09 -7.44
N ARG A 65 8.11 15.49 -8.40
CA ARG A 65 7.74 14.17 -8.96
C ARG A 65 7.73 13.09 -7.90
N GLY A 66 8.71 13.08 -7.00
CA GLY A 66 8.77 12.11 -5.91
C GLY A 66 7.53 12.16 -5.02
N PHE A 67 7.10 13.37 -4.64
CA PHE A 67 5.90 13.60 -3.84
C PHE A 67 4.61 13.24 -4.59
N VAL A 68 4.50 13.63 -5.87
CA VAL A 68 3.34 13.26 -6.70
C VAL A 68 3.24 11.75 -6.85
N ASN A 69 4.35 11.06 -7.11
CA ASN A 69 4.36 9.61 -7.22
C ASN A 69 3.96 8.96 -5.89
N SER A 70 4.48 9.41 -4.74
CA SER A 70 4.11 8.82 -3.45
C SER A 70 2.63 9.00 -3.12
N VAL A 71 2.05 10.18 -3.40
CA VAL A 71 0.62 10.42 -3.20
C VAL A 71 -0.21 9.56 -4.15
N LEU A 72 0.19 9.45 -5.43
CA LEU A 72 -0.53 8.61 -6.39
C LEU A 72 -0.39 7.11 -6.09
N ASP A 73 0.75 6.67 -5.57
CA ASP A 73 0.98 5.29 -5.13
C ASP A 73 0.17 4.96 -3.88
N GLU A 74 0.01 5.91 -2.95
CA GLU A 74 -0.90 5.79 -1.80
C GLU A 74 -2.38 5.74 -2.23
N LEU A 75 -2.71 6.35 -3.37
CA LEU A 75 -4.05 6.32 -3.97
C LEU A 75 -4.27 5.12 -4.90
N ASN A 76 -3.23 4.35 -5.23
CA ASN A 76 -3.38 3.13 -6.01
C ASN A 76 -3.94 2.03 -5.11
N ASP A 77 -5.23 1.73 -5.29
CA ASP A 77 -5.94 0.57 -4.73
C ASP A 77 -5.49 -0.78 -5.34
N ASP A 78 -4.50 -0.75 -6.23
CA ASP A 78 -3.98 -1.95 -6.87
C ASP A 78 -3.33 -2.87 -5.84
N VAL A 79 -3.67 -4.15 -5.93
CA VAL A 79 -3.11 -5.17 -5.06
C VAL A 79 -1.63 -5.34 -5.42
N PRO A 80 -0.68 -5.12 -4.48
CA PRO A 80 0.72 -5.37 -4.75
C PRO A 80 0.93 -6.81 -5.25
N GLU A 81 1.71 -6.99 -6.31
CA GLU A 81 1.84 -8.27 -7.02
C GLU A 81 2.26 -9.41 -6.09
N GLN A 82 3.12 -9.11 -5.12
CA GLN A 82 3.57 -10.05 -4.09
C GLN A 82 2.44 -10.60 -3.21
N TYR A 83 1.36 -9.84 -3.00
CA TYR A 83 0.21 -10.24 -2.18
C TYR A 83 -0.93 -10.81 -3.01
N LYS A 84 -1.02 -10.38 -4.27
CA LYS A 84 -2.07 -10.75 -5.22
C LYS A 84 -2.23 -12.26 -5.31
N THR A 85 -1.15 -13.01 -5.51
CA THR A 85 -1.20 -14.47 -5.58
C THR A 85 -1.72 -15.09 -4.28
N TYR A 86 -1.38 -14.57 -3.10
CA TYR A 86 -1.91 -15.12 -1.84
C TYR A 86 -3.41 -14.86 -1.70
N LEU A 87 -3.87 -13.67 -2.07
CA LEU A 87 -5.28 -13.30 -2.01
C LEU A 87 -6.13 -14.09 -3.02
N GLU A 88 -5.62 -14.30 -4.24
CA GLU A 88 -6.24 -15.15 -5.27
C GLU A 88 -6.38 -16.62 -4.84
N TYR A 89 -5.45 -17.11 -4.01
CA TYR A 89 -5.52 -18.46 -3.41
C TYR A 89 -6.25 -18.49 -2.06
N GLY A 90 -6.95 -17.41 -1.72
CA GLY A 90 -7.89 -17.38 -0.60
C GLY A 90 -7.24 -17.12 0.76
N ALA A 91 -6.12 -16.40 0.83
CA ALA A 91 -5.53 -16.00 2.11
C ALA A 91 -6.51 -15.14 2.92
N ASN A 92 -6.70 -15.47 4.21
CA ASN A 92 -7.58 -14.74 5.12
C ASN A 92 -6.83 -13.57 5.81
N ASN A 93 -7.56 -12.69 6.52
CA ASN A 93 -6.98 -11.51 7.16
C ASN A 93 -5.91 -11.87 8.21
N LYS A 94 -6.11 -12.96 8.96
CA LYS A 94 -5.15 -13.41 9.98
C LYS A 94 -3.82 -13.83 9.36
N MET A 95 -3.88 -14.61 8.28
CA MET A 95 -2.70 -15.04 7.53
C MET A 95 -1.97 -13.84 6.92
N MET A 96 -2.71 -12.93 6.27
CA MET A 96 -2.12 -11.73 5.65
C MET A 96 -1.42 -10.84 6.67
N PHE A 97 -2.02 -10.67 7.86
CA PHE A 97 -1.39 -9.95 8.96
C PHE A 97 -0.16 -10.70 9.50
N ARG A 98 -0.28 -12.00 9.74
CA ARG A 98 0.80 -12.82 10.34
C ARG A 98 2.09 -12.79 9.51
N TYR A 99 1.97 -12.93 8.19
CA TYR A 99 3.13 -13.07 7.30
C TYR A 99 3.55 -11.77 6.63
N PHE A 100 2.63 -10.83 6.42
CA PHE A 100 2.90 -9.63 5.61
C PHE A 100 2.54 -8.32 6.33
N ASN A 101 2.03 -8.38 7.56
CA ASN A 101 1.59 -7.23 8.34
C ASN A 101 0.54 -6.35 7.62
N VAL A 102 -0.25 -6.95 6.72
CA VAL A 102 -1.31 -6.25 5.98
C VAL A 102 -2.58 -6.19 6.81
N GLN A 103 -3.21 -5.02 6.86
CA GLN A 103 -4.43 -4.80 7.65
C GLN A 103 -5.68 -5.41 7.01
N ALA A 104 -6.66 -5.75 7.84
CA ALA A 104 -7.92 -6.35 7.41
C ALA A 104 -8.73 -5.46 6.46
N ALA A 105 -8.68 -4.13 6.63
CA ALA A 105 -9.36 -3.17 5.77
C ALA A 105 -8.80 -3.22 4.33
N GLN A 106 -7.46 -3.18 4.20
CA GLN A 106 -6.76 -3.29 2.90
C GLN A 106 -7.06 -4.64 2.23
N CYS A 107 -6.95 -5.75 2.97
CA CYS A 107 -7.26 -7.07 2.43
C CYS A 107 -8.71 -7.18 1.94
N SER A 108 -9.66 -6.54 2.63
CA SER A 108 -11.07 -6.54 2.23
C SER A 108 -11.28 -5.76 0.93
N SER A 109 -10.65 -4.59 0.81
CA SER A 109 -10.66 -3.79 -0.42
C SER A 109 -10.08 -4.60 -1.59
N TRP A 110 -8.86 -5.12 -1.44
CA TRP A 110 -8.17 -5.90 -2.46
C TRP A 110 -8.91 -7.17 -2.88
N ARG A 111 -9.57 -7.91 -1.96
CA ARG A 111 -10.35 -9.09 -2.38
C ARG A 111 -11.59 -8.73 -3.19
N SER A 112 -12.14 -7.53 -3.03
CA SER A 112 -13.30 -7.09 -3.82
C SER A 112 -12.94 -6.81 -5.28
N SER A 113 -11.68 -6.49 -5.56
CA SER A 113 -11.15 -6.26 -6.91
C SER A 113 -10.56 -7.52 -7.58
N LEU A 114 -10.46 -8.65 -6.87
CA LEU A 114 -9.88 -9.89 -7.39
C LEU A 114 -10.96 -10.93 -7.75
N THR A 115 -10.74 -11.66 -8.85
CA THR A 115 -11.55 -12.82 -9.21
C THR A 115 -10.97 -14.08 -8.58
N ILE A 116 -11.56 -14.54 -7.48
CA ILE A 116 -11.11 -15.73 -6.75
C ILE A 116 -11.88 -16.96 -7.23
N GLU A 117 -11.16 -17.98 -7.70
CA GLU A 117 -11.77 -19.22 -8.19
C GLU A 117 -12.55 -19.97 -7.09
N PRO A 118 -13.59 -20.75 -7.44
CA PRO A 118 -14.41 -21.48 -6.46
C PRO A 118 -13.63 -22.32 -5.44
N PRO A 119 -12.59 -23.11 -5.81
CA PRO A 119 -11.84 -23.91 -4.84
C PRO A 119 -11.14 -23.07 -3.76
N PHE A 120 -10.71 -21.85 -4.11
CA PHE A 120 -9.98 -20.96 -3.22
C PHE A 120 -10.89 -20.08 -2.34
N ARG A 121 -12.21 -20.14 -2.56
CA ARG A 121 -13.21 -19.51 -1.67
C ARG A 121 -13.69 -20.42 -0.54
N ALA A 122 -13.42 -21.72 -0.64
CA ALA A 122 -13.82 -22.69 0.38
C ALA A 122 -13.20 -22.35 1.74
N ARG A 123 -13.94 -22.57 2.83
CA ARG A 123 -13.49 -22.28 4.20
C ARG A 123 -13.09 -23.53 4.99
N SER A 124 -13.05 -24.67 4.33
CA SER A 124 -12.72 -25.99 4.88
C SER A 124 -12.14 -26.87 3.79
N ILE A 125 -11.35 -27.86 4.18
CA ILE A 125 -10.79 -28.85 3.26
C ILE A 125 -11.83 -29.93 3.01
N ALA A 126 -12.07 -30.27 1.74
CA ALA A 126 -12.98 -31.36 1.40
C ALA A 126 -12.47 -32.70 1.99
N HIS A 127 -13.37 -33.51 2.54
CA HIS A 127 -13.03 -34.78 3.21
C HIS A 127 -12.11 -35.69 2.39
N LYS A 128 -12.32 -35.77 1.07
CA LYS A 128 -11.49 -36.58 0.15
C LYS A 128 -10.04 -36.12 0.05
N LYS A 129 -9.75 -34.84 0.30
CA LYS A 129 -8.41 -34.24 0.24
C LYS A 129 -7.77 -34.10 1.62
N HIS A 130 -8.56 -34.14 2.69
CA HIS A 130 -8.14 -33.84 4.06
C HIS A 130 -6.89 -34.60 4.48
N SER A 131 -6.89 -35.94 4.41
CA SER A 131 -5.75 -36.76 4.82
C SER A 131 -4.46 -36.42 4.05
N ALA A 132 -4.56 -36.19 2.74
CA ALA A 132 -3.40 -35.85 1.92
C ALA A 132 -2.84 -34.46 2.27
N VAL A 133 -3.72 -33.49 2.50
CA VAL A 133 -3.32 -32.12 2.89
C VAL A 133 -2.69 -32.09 4.28
N CYS A 134 -3.26 -32.78 5.26
CA CYS A 134 -2.67 -32.86 6.60
C CYS A 134 -1.28 -33.49 6.59
N LYS A 135 -1.07 -34.57 5.81
CA LYS A 135 0.26 -35.17 5.64
C LYS A 135 1.26 -34.19 5.04
N ALA A 136 0.83 -33.39 4.05
CA ALA A 136 1.69 -32.37 3.45
C ALA A 136 2.05 -31.26 4.46
N LEU A 137 1.08 -30.78 5.25
CA LEU A 137 1.33 -29.79 6.29
C LEU A 137 2.30 -30.30 7.37
N GLN A 138 2.14 -31.56 7.81
CA GLN A 138 3.04 -32.18 8.80
C GLN A 138 4.48 -32.32 8.29
N ALA A 139 4.66 -32.52 6.98
CA ALA A 139 5.98 -32.63 6.37
C ALA A 139 6.77 -31.30 6.36
N GLU A 140 6.10 -30.15 6.46
CA GLU A 140 6.73 -28.83 6.55
C GLU A 140 7.29 -28.53 7.95
N GLY A 141 6.97 -29.35 8.95
CA GLY A 141 7.48 -29.22 10.32
C GLY A 141 6.50 -28.54 11.29
N PRO A 142 7.00 -27.97 12.40
CA PRO A 142 6.16 -27.38 13.43
C PRO A 142 5.28 -26.25 12.87
N TYR A 143 4.00 -26.24 13.27
CA TYR A 143 3.00 -25.34 12.69
C TYR A 143 3.38 -23.85 12.80
N GLN A 144 4.08 -23.41 13.87
CA GLN A 144 4.48 -22.00 14.02
C GLN A 144 5.54 -21.56 13.00
N GLN A 145 6.24 -22.52 12.39
CA GLN A 145 7.40 -22.29 11.53
C GLN A 145 7.08 -22.45 10.04
N ILE A 146 5.89 -22.95 9.70
CA ILE A 146 5.49 -23.11 8.30
C ILE A 146 5.45 -21.73 7.63
N SER A 147 6.18 -21.58 6.53
CA SER A 147 6.25 -20.33 5.79
C SER A 147 5.00 -20.08 4.94
N ALA A 148 4.75 -18.82 4.59
CA ALA A 148 3.66 -18.47 3.66
C ALA A 148 3.83 -19.17 2.29
N GLU A 149 5.06 -19.28 1.81
CA GLU A 149 5.40 -19.91 0.54
C GLU A 149 5.09 -21.42 0.54
N ALA A 150 5.40 -22.11 1.64
CA ALA A 150 5.06 -23.52 1.82
C ALA A 150 3.54 -23.74 1.79
N LEU A 151 2.79 -22.90 2.51
CA LEU A 151 1.32 -22.96 2.48
C LEU A 151 0.76 -22.69 1.08
N LEU A 152 1.32 -21.71 0.36
CA LEU A 152 0.91 -21.42 -1.01
C LEU A 152 1.20 -22.60 -1.95
N LYS A 153 2.34 -23.27 -1.79
CA LYS A 153 2.69 -24.47 -2.56
C LYS A 153 1.69 -25.61 -2.30
N ILE A 154 1.31 -25.84 -1.05
CA ILE A 154 0.30 -26.85 -0.68
C ILE A 154 -1.08 -26.48 -1.27
N ALA A 155 -1.50 -25.22 -1.13
CA ALA A 155 -2.76 -24.72 -1.69
C ALA A 155 -2.86 -24.95 -3.20
N LYS A 156 -1.79 -24.63 -3.94
CA LYS A 156 -1.64 -24.89 -5.38
C LYS A 156 -1.72 -26.37 -5.71
N THR A 157 -0.96 -27.20 -5.01
CA THR A 157 -0.84 -28.64 -5.27
C THR A 157 -2.16 -29.37 -5.06
N TYR A 158 -2.86 -29.10 -3.95
CA TYR A 158 -4.08 -29.80 -3.58
C TYR A 158 -5.36 -29.08 -4.02
N GLN A 159 -5.24 -27.90 -4.63
CA GLN A 159 -6.38 -27.08 -5.06
C GLN A 159 -7.34 -26.83 -3.89
N VAL A 160 -6.80 -26.23 -2.83
CA VAL A 160 -7.50 -25.86 -1.58
C VAL A 160 -7.15 -24.42 -1.22
N SER A 161 -8.05 -23.73 -0.53
CA SER A 161 -7.80 -22.33 -0.13
C SER A 161 -6.78 -22.24 1.00
N LEU A 162 -6.02 -21.16 1.00
CA LEU A 162 -5.15 -20.78 2.11
C LEU A 162 -5.93 -20.54 3.41
N CYS A 163 -7.17 -20.04 3.32
CA CYS A 163 -8.05 -19.90 4.49
C CYS A 163 -8.37 -21.26 5.13
N ALA A 164 -8.64 -22.29 4.34
CA ALA A 164 -8.90 -23.64 4.85
C ALA A 164 -7.66 -24.23 5.51
N LEU A 165 -6.49 -24.10 4.88
CA LEU A 165 -5.21 -24.52 5.48
C LEU A 165 -4.96 -23.81 6.82
N TRP A 166 -5.16 -22.49 6.86
CA TRP A 166 -4.96 -21.70 8.07
C TRP A 166 -5.83 -22.17 9.24
N LYS A 167 -7.08 -22.53 8.97
CA LYS A 167 -7.98 -23.05 10.01
C LYS A 167 -7.53 -24.39 10.57
N GLU A 168 -7.06 -25.31 9.73
CA GLU A 168 -6.53 -26.58 10.22
C GLU A 168 -5.32 -26.36 11.13
N LEU A 169 -4.44 -25.42 10.78
CA LEU A 169 -3.31 -25.06 11.64
C LEU A 169 -3.75 -24.45 12.97
N GLU A 170 -4.79 -23.60 12.96
CA GLU A 170 -5.38 -23.05 14.19
C GLU A 170 -6.01 -24.14 15.07
N GLU A 171 -6.56 -25.20 14.49
CA GLU A 171 -7.08 -26.34 15.23
C GLU A 171 -5.95 -27.18 15.84
N TRP A 172 -4.89 -27.47 15.08
CA TRP A 172 -3.74 -28.23 15.59
C TRP A 172 -3.06 -27.57 16.78
N ASN A 173 -2.90 -26.24 16.75
CA ASN A 173 -2.34 -25.49 17.88
C ASN A 173 -3.16 -25.68 19.17
N LYS A 174 -4.48 -25.92 19.09
CA LYS A 174 -5.30 -26.15 20.27
C LYS A 174 -5.11 -27.54 20.88
N TYR A 175 -4.63 -28.51 20.10
CA TYR A 175 -4.42 -29.89 20.55
C TYR A 175 -2.99 -30.13 21.05
N ASP A 176 -2.03 -29.28 20.66
CA ASP A 176 -0.64 -29.30 21.12
C ASP A 176 -0.39 -28.44 22.40
N GLN A 177 -1.46 -27.88 22.99
CA GLN A 177 -1.47 -27.17 24.29
C GLN A 177 -2.17 -27.99 25.35
#